data_AF-A0A938R8E5-F1
#
_entry.id   AF-A0A938R8E5-F1
#
_cell.length_a   1.000
_cell.length_b   1.000
_cell.length_c   1.000
_cell.angle_alpha   90.00
_cell.angle_beta   90.00
_cell.angle_gamma   90.00
#
_symmetry.space_group_name_H-M   'P 1'
#
loop_
_entity.id
_entity.type
_entity.pdbx_description
1 polymer ?
#
loop_
_entity_poly.entity_id
_entity_poly.type
_entity_poly.pdbx_seq_one_letter_code
_entity_poly.pdbx_strand_id
1 'polypeptide(L)'
;MAILIDEKTEVIVQGITGREGLIRTRCMREYGTKVVAGVTPGKGGTDAEGIPVYNTVKEALKHHSNIGLSAVLVPRGFAKNAALEALDAGVKVVVLITERVPHQDILEVIAKSKEVSAYLIGPNSPGIVSPGKANIGGLGGRAEFARDFFMEGPIGVVSRSGGTATTICYYLTRSGLGQSTAIGMGGDAYVGMNLCEL
;
A
#
# COMPACT_ATOMS: atom_id res chain seq x y z
N MET A 1 -6.32 -5.08 -17.51
CA MET A 1 -4.92 -4.60 -17.43
C MET A 1 -4.76 -3.90 -16.10
N ALA A 2 -3.89 -4.37 -15.20
CA ALA A 2 -3.67 -3.74 -13.89
C ALA A 2 -2.36 -2.93 -13.92
N ILE A 3 -2.25 -1.87 -13.13
CA ILE A 3 -1.00 -1.11 -12.94
C ILE A 3 -0.52 -1.21 -11.49
N LEU A 4 0.80 -1.16 -11.31
CA LEU A 4 1.53 -1.18 -10.03
C LEU A 4 1.39 -2.46 -9.19
N ILE A 5 0.20 -3.07 -9.12
CA ILE A 5 -0.09 -4.28 -8.36
C ILE A 5 -0.97 -5.26 -9.13
N ASP A 6 -0.68 -6.55 -8.93
CA ASP A 6 -1.43 -7.70 -9.46
C ASP A 6 -1.39 -8.88 -8.47
N GLU A 7 -1.92 -10.03 -8.87
CA GLU A 7 -1.97 -11.25 -8.04
C GLU A 7 -0.59 -11.87 -7.76
N LYS A 8 0.45 -11.47 -8.51
CA LYS A 8 1.84 -11.95 -8.36
C LYS A 8 2.66 -11.05 -7.44
N THR A 9 2.18 -9.84 -7.19
CA THR A 9 2.87 -8.83 -6.38
C THR A 9 3.00 -9.30 -4.94
N GLU A 10 4.23 -9.56 -4.50
CA GLU A 10 4.54 -9.90 -3.11
C GLU A 10 4.67 -8.63 -2.28
N VAL A 11 3.96 -8.61 -1.16
CA VAL A 11 3.83 -7.44 -0.29
C VAL A 11 4.53 -7.67 1.04
N ILE A 12 5.31 -6.68 1.45
CA ILE A 12 5.83 -6.57 2.82
C ILE A 12 5.05 -5.51 3.60
N VAL A 13 4.73 -5.79 4.87
CA VAL A 13 4.03 -4.85 5.74
C VAL A 13 4.97 -4.31 6.83
N GLN A 14 5.29 -3.02 6.76
CA GLN A 14 6.05 -2.35 7.81
C GLN A 14 5.11 -1.88 8.92
N GLY A 15 5.39 -2.26 10.16
CA GLY A 15 4.49 -2.06 11.30
C GLY A 15 3.45 -3.18 11.48
N ILE A 16 3.69 -4.37 10.90
CA ILE A 16 2.74 -5.50 10.90
C ILE A 16 2.23 -5.89 12.29
N THR A 17 3.06 -5.79 13.33
CA THR A 17 2.69 -6.19 14.70
C THR A 17 1.92 -5.11 15.47
N GLY A 18 1.74 -3.93 14.88
CA GLY A 18 0.86 -2.89 15.41
C GLY A 18 -0.61 -3.24 15.19
N ARG A 19 -1.51 -2.64 15.97
CA ARG A 19 -2.96 -2.89 15.87
C ARG A 19 -3.50 -2.68 14.45
N GLU A 20 -3.22 -1.52 13.84
CA GLU A 20 -3.65 -1.23 12.46
C GLU A 20 -2.91 -2.11 11.45
N GLY A 21 -1.62 -2.39 11.68
CA GLY A 21 -0.83 -3.31 10.86
C GLY A 21 -1.48 -4.70 10.76
N LEU A 22 -1.87 -5.29 11.89
CA LEU A 22 -2.54 -6.59 11.95
C LEU A 22 -3.91 -6.55 11.25
N ILE A 23 -4.75 -5.57 11.58
CA ILE A 23 -6.10 -5.45 11.00
C ILE A 23 -6.03 -5.31 9.48
N ARG A 24 -5.17 -4.43 8.97
CA ARG A 24 -5.02 -4.22 7.53
C ARG A 24 -4.38 -5.41 6.85
N THR A 25 -3.38 -6.03 7.46
CA THR A 25 -2.77 -7.26 6.92
C THR A 25 -3.81 -8.37 6.76
N ARG A 26 -4.68 -8.55 7.75
CA ARG A 26 -5.77 -9.52 7.67
C ARG A 26 -6.72 -9.18 6.53
N CYS A 27 -7.17 -7.93 6.42
CA CYS A 27 -8.05 -7.50 5.32
C CYS A 27 -7.42 -7.71 3.94
N MET A 28 -6.13 -7.39 3.78
CA MET A 28 -5.38 -7.59 2.54
C MET A 28 -5.31 -9.08 2.18
N ARG A 29 -4.96 -9.96 3.13
CA ARG A 29 -4.91 -11.41 2.91
C ARG A 29 -6.27 -12.02 2.62
N GLU A 30 -7.29 -11.62 3.37
CA GLU A 30 -8.67 -12.06 3.12
C GLU A 30 -9.07 -11.69 1.69
N TYR A 31 -8.78 -10.47 1.23
CA TYR A 31 -9.10 -10.04 -0.13
C TYR A 31 -8.39 -10.87 -1.21
N GLY A 32 -7.19 -11.37 -0.94
CA GLY A 32 -6.39 -12.19 -1.87
C GLY A 32 -4.95 -11.68 -2.07
N THR A 33 -4.56 -10.59 -1.42
CA THR A 33 -3.21 -10.02 -1.53
C THR A 33 -2.15 -10.97 -0.95
N LYS A 34 -1.06 -11.17 -1.69
CA LYS A 34 0.07 -12.01 -1.30
C LYS A 34 1.01 -11.28 -0.33
N VAL A 35 0.61 -11.18 0.94
CA VAL A 35 1.47 -10.67 2.01
C VAL A 35 2.45 -11.76 2.44
N VAL A 36 3.75 -11.56 2.19
CA VAL A 36 4.78 -12.59 2.40
C VAL A 36 5.64 -12.36 3.63
N ALA A 37 5.76 -11.11 4.08
CA ALA A 37 6.62 -10.75 5.19
C ALA A 37 6.08 -9.52 5.92
N GLY A 38 6.52 -9.35 7.16
CA GLY A 38 6.32 -8.12 7.90
C GLY A 38 7.60 -7.62 8.56
N VAL A 39 7.64 -6.33 8.88
CA VAL A 39 8.77 -5.70 9.55
C VAL A 39 8.29 -5.02 10.81
N THR A 40 8.93 -5.32 11.93
CA THR A 40 8.84 -4.52 13.15
C THR A 40 10.20 -4.56 13.85
N PRO A 41 10.95 -3.44 13.88
CA PRO A 41 12.24 -3.38 14.55
C PRO A 41 12.14 -3.84 16.01
N GLY A 42 13.02 -4.76 16.41
CA GLY A 42 13.04 -5.36 17.74
C GLY A 42 12.13 -6.58 17.93
N LYS A 43 11.36 -6.97 16.90
CA LYS A 43 10.52 -8.18 16.92
C LYS A 43 10.83 -9.15 15.78
N GLY A 44 11.99 -9.04 15.13
CA GLY A 44 12.40 -10.02 14.12
C GLY A 44 12.50 -11.44 14.69
N GLY A 45 12.16 -12.44 13.88
CA GLY A 45 12.06 -13.85 14.29
C GLY A 45 10.72 -14.23 14.91
N THR A 46 9.79 -13.28 15.06
CA THR A 46 8.41 -13.56 15.50
C THR A 46 7.48 -13.79 14.31
N ASP A 47 6.23 -14.09 14.62
CA ASP A 47 5.14 -14.29 13.67
C ASP A 47 4.02 -13.26 13.89
N ALA A 48 3.36 -12.86 12.80
CA ALA A 48 2.11 -12.11 12.84
C ALA A 48 1.10 -12.74 11.88
N GLU A 49 0.13 -13.50 12.41
CA GLU A 49 -0.92 -14.19 11.63
C GLU A 49 -0.36 -15.26 10.66
N GLY A 50 0.71 -15.95 11.02
CA GLY A 50 1.39 -16.90 10.13
C GLY A 50 2.32 -16.25 9.09
N ILE A 51 2.63 -14.95 9.25
CA ILE A 51 3.56 -14.19 8.41
C ILE A 51 4.84 -13.94 9.20
N PRO A 52 6.03 -14.31 8.67
CA PRO A 52 7.29 -14.07 9.33
C PRO A 52 7.57 -12.57 9.50
N VAL A 53 8.02 -12.20 10.71
CA VAL A 53 8.38 -10.82 11.05
C VAL A 53 9.90 -10.69 11.10
N TYR A 54 10.42 -9.66 10.46
CA TYR A 54 11.84 -9.32 10.40
C TYR A 54 12.12 -7.99 11.10
N ASN A 55 13.40 -7.72 11.41
CA ASN A 55 13.79 -6.44 11.98
C ASN A 55 13.92 -5.35 10.93
N THR A 56 14.26 -5.71 9.69
CA THR A 56 14.48 -4.76 8.59
C THR A 56 13.88 -5.27 7.27
N VAL A 57 13.56 -4.35 6.36
CA VAL A 57 13.12 -4.68 4.99
C VAL A 57 14.22 -5.44 4.24
N LYS A 58 15.47 -5.04 4.43
CA LYS A 58 16.64 -5.70 3.81
C LYS A 58 16.79 -7.15 4.28
N GLU A 59 16.52 -7.43 5.55
CA GLU A 59 16.50 -8.80 6.07
C GLU A 59 15.38 -9.62 5.43
N ALA A 60 14.16 -9.09 5.37
CA ALA A 60 13.03 -9.75 4.74
C ALA A 60 13.31 -10.10 3.26
N LEU A 61 13.93 -9.18 2.50
CA LEU A 61 14.31 -9.39 1.10
C LEU A 61 15.31 -10.54 0.88
N LYS A 62 16.12 -10.91 1.88
CA LYS A 62 17.00 -12.08 1.78
C LYS A 62 16.21 -13.39 1.72
N HIS A 63 15.04 -13.42 2.36
CA HIS A 63 14.16 -14.58 2.41
C HIS A 63 13.06 -14.51 1.34
N HIS A 64 12.69 -13.29 0.93
CA HIS A 64 11.61 -12.99 0.00
C HIS A 64 12.09 -12.05 -1.10
N SER A 65 12.89 -12.57 -2.02
CA SER A 65 13.57 -11.76 -3.07
C SER A 65 12.62 -11.07 -4.06
N ASN A 66 11.35 -11.47 -4.14
CA ASN A 66 10.37 -10.98 -5.10
C ASN A 66 9.42 -9.90 -4.53
N ILE A 67 9.70 -9.37 -3.33
CA ILE A 67 8.89 -8.30 -2.75
C ILE A 67 8.88 -7.10 -3.72
N GLY A 68 7.70 -6.80 -4.27
CA GLY A 68 7.49 -5.72 -5.21
C GLY A 68 6.95 -4.45 -4.55
N LEU A 69 6.29 -4.59 -3.39
CA LEU A 69 5.60 -3.50 -2.72
C LEU A 69 5.79 -3.51 -1.19
N SER A 70 5.97 -2.32 -0.62
CA SER A 70 5.98 -2.09 0.83
C SER A 70 4.77 -1.27 1.28
N ALA A 71 3.94 -1.85 2.15
CA ALA A 71 2.83 -1.17 2.80
C ALA A 71 3.30 -0.62 4.16
N VAL A 72 3.33 0.71 4.29
CA VAL A 72 3.85 1.39 5.48
C VAL A 72 2.70 1.74 6.41
N LEU A 73 2.58 0.97 7.49
CA LEU A 73 1.51 1.03 8.52
C LEU A 73 2.10 1.34 9.91
N VAL A 74 3.08 2.26 9.95
CA VAL A 74 3.75 2.68 11.18
C VAL A 74 3.18 4.00 11.73
N PRO A 75 3.33 4.30 13.03
CA PRO A 75 3.00 5.61 13.57
C PRO A 75 3.76 6.76 12.88
N ARG A 76 3.18 7.98 12.86
CA ARG A 76 3.72 9.15 12.15
C ARG A 76 5.21 9.45 12.41
N GLY A 77 5.68 9.22 13.63
CA GLY A 77 7.09 9.47 14.00
C GLY A 77 8.09 8.50 13.36
N PHE A 78 7.62 7.39 12.80
CA PHE A 78 8.45 6.38 12.14
C PHE A 78 8.23 6.33 10.63
N ALA A 79 7.24 7.05 10.10
CA ALA A 79 6.82 7.00 8.70
C ALA A 79 7.95 7.30 7.71
N LYS A 80 8.73 8.36 7.97
CA LYS A 80 9.90 8.73 7.17
C LYS A 80 10.91 7.59 7.07
N ASN A 81 11.38 7.11 8.23
CA ASN A 81 12.44 6.11 8.29
C ASN A 81 11.98 4.79 7.66
N ALA A 82 10.75 4.36 7.89
CA ALA A 82 10.19 3.15 7.27
C ALA A 82 10.07 3.29 5.73
N ALA A 83 9.63 4.44 5.24
CA ALA A 83 9.54 4.66 3.79
C ALA A 83 10.94 4.70 3.14
N LEU A 84 11.89 5.44 3.73
CA LEU A 84 13.28 5.48 3.26
C LEU A 84 13.93 4.10 3.29
N GLU A 85 13.73 3.31 4.35
CA GLU A 85 14.26 1.95 4.44
C GLU A 85 13.77 1.06 3.29
N ALA A 86 12.48 1.13 2.93
CA ALA A 86 11.95 0.38 1.79
C ALA A 86 12.54 0.85 0.45
N LEU A 87 12.67 2.17 0.26
CA LEU A 87 13.26 2.75 -0.94
C LEU A 87 14.74 2.37 -1.10
N ASP A 88 15.53 2.48 -0.03
CA ASP A 88 16.94 2.11 0.01
C ASP A 88 17.15 0.59 -0.19
N ALA A 89 16.19 -0.22 0.26
CA ALA A 89 16.19 -1.66 0.02
C ALA A 89 15.83 -2.05 -1.43
N GLY A 90 15.46 -1.07 -2.28
CA GLY A 90 15.17 -1.28 -3.70
C GLY A 90 13.71 -1.65 -4.00
N VAL A 91 12.80 -1.52 -3.04
CA VAL A 91 11.37 -1.78 -3.25
C VAL A 91 10.79 -0.73 -4.22
N LYS A 92 10.12 -1.19 -5.28
CA LYS A 92 9.69 -0.32 -6.39
C LYS A 92 8.38 0.41 -6.16
N VAL A 93 7.53 -0.08 -5.26
CA VAL A 93 6.28 0.58 -4.89
C VAL A 93 6.20 0.70 -3.37
N VAL A 94 6.02 1.91 -2.87
CA VAL A 94 5.82 2.17 -1.43
C VAL A 94 4.47 2.84 -1.25
N VAL A 95 3.61 2.25 -0.41
CA VAL A 95 2.30 2.81 -0.06
C VAL A 95 2.37 3.33 1.37
N LEU A 96 2.42 4.64 1.50
CA LEU A 96 2.51 5.35 2.77
C LEU A 96 1.10 5.70 3.28
N ILE A 97 0.59 4.84 4.17
CA ILE A 97 -0.79 4.96 4.69
C ILE A 97 -0.88 5.99 5.82
N THR A 98 0.21 6.18 6.56
CA THR A 98 0.26 7.05 7.73
C THR A 98 -0.14 8.50 7.41
N GLU A 99 -1.03 9.06 8.23
CA GLU A 99 -1.49 10.44 8.13
C GLU A 99 -0.69 11.40 9.02
N ARG A 100 -0.74 12.70 8.69
CA ARG A 100 -0.16 13.79 9.50
C ARG A 100 1.34 13.61 9.74
N VAL A 101 2.04 13.12 8.71
CA VAL A 101 3.49 13.08 8.70
C VAL A 101 4.00 14.51 8.45
N PRO A 102 5.05 14.97 9.16
CA PRO A 102 5.60 16.30 8.93
C PRO A 102 5.92 16.56 7.45
N HIS A 103 5.65 17.77 6.96
CA HIS A 103 5.84 18.06 5.54
C HIS A 103 7.30 17.90 5.08
N GLN A 104 8.27 18.29 5.92
CA GLN A 104 9.70 18.14 5.63
C GLN A 104 10.07 16.66 5.45
N ASP A 105 9.59 15.80 6.34
CA ASP A 105 9.81 14.36 6.27
C ASP A 105 9.29 13.78 4.95
N ILE A 106 8.09 14.19 4.53
CA ILE A 106 7.48 13.73 3.28
C ILE A 106 8.23 14.24 2.06
N LEU A 107 8.66 15.50 2.05
CA LEU A 107 9.46 16.05 0.95
C LEU A 107 10.77 15.27 0.75
N GLU A 108 11.43 14.86 1.84
CA GLU A 108 12.63 14.01 1.77
C GLU A 108 12.32 12.61 1.20
N VAL A 109 11.23 11.98 1.63
CA VAL A 109 10.80 10.66 1.10
C VAL A 109 10.44 10.77 -0.40
N ILE A 110 9.75 11.84 -0.80
CA ILE A 110 9.43 12.12 -2.20
C ILE A 110 10.72 12.27 -3.02
N ALA A 111 11.66 13.09 -2.55
CA ALA A 111 12.94 13.29 -3.23
C ALA A 111 13.68 11.95 -3.41
N LYS A 112 13.73 11.13 -2.35
CA LYS A 112 14.36 9.81 -2.42
C LYS A 112 13.66 8.87 -3.40
N SER A 113 12.32 8.86 -3.43
CA SER A 113 11.57 7.99 -4.35
C SER A 113 11.89 8.29 -5.82
N LYS A 114 12.07 9.58 -6.15
CA LYS A 114 12.48 10.03 -7.48
C LYS A 114 13.92 9.63 -7.81
N GLU A 115 14.84 9.80 -6.85
CA GLU A 115 16.25 9.40 -6.98
C GLU A 115 16.37 7.91 -7.35
N VAL A 116 15.60 7.04 -6.71
CA VAL A 116 15.68 5.57 -6.93
C VAL A 116 14.70 5.04 -7.97
N SER A 117 13.96 5.94 -8.64
CA SER A 117 12.92 5.59 -9.64
C SER A 117 11.91 4.58 -9.08
N ALA A 118 11.34 4.90 -7.92
CA ALA A 118 10.28 4.13 -7.27
C ALA A 118 8.99 4.95 -7.17
N TYR A 119 7.87 4.25 -7.12
CA TYR A 119 6.54 4.82 -6.97
C TYR A 119 6.20 4.99 -5.49
N LEU A 120 5.81 6.20 -5.10
CA LEU A 120 5.37 6.53 -3.74
C LEU A 120 3.90 6.96 -3.75
N ILE A 121 3.02 6.10 -3.24
CA ILE A 121 1.60 6.42 -3.05
C ILE A 121 1.42 6.91 -1.61
N GLY A 122 0.81 8.08 -1.43
CA GLY A 122 0.66 8.72 -0.12
C GLY A 122 1.61 9.92 0.08
N PRO A 123 1.78 10.41 1.33
CA PRO A 123 1.21 9.90 2.59
C PRO A 123 -0.31 10.06 2.68
N ASN A 124 -0.90 9.63 3.80
CA ASN A 124 -2.35 9.66 4.00
C ASN A 124 -3.09 8.96 2.85
N SER A 125 -2.50 7.87 2.35
CA SER A 125 -3.09 7.08 1.29
C SER A 125 -4.02 6.03 1.89
N PRO A 126 -5.29 5.94 1.43
CA PRO A 126 -6.13 4.78 1.72
C PRO A 126 -5.62 3.51 1.01
N GLY A 127 -4.71 3.64 0.04
CA GLY A 127 -4.07 2.55 -0.68
C GLY A 127 -4.49 2.40 -2.14
N ILE A 128 -4.36 1.17 -2.66
CA ILE A 128 -4.51 0.83 -4.07
C ILE A 128 -5.20 -0.53 -4.21
N VAL A 129 -6.09 -0.66 -5.20
CA VAL A 129 -6.83 -1.89 -5.47
C VAL A 129 -6.79 -2.19 -6.96
N SER A 130 -6.33 -3.38 -7.32
CA SER A 130 -6.58 -4.00 -8.61
C SER A 130 -7.67 -5.05 -8.40
N PRO A 131 -8.91 -4.83 -8.90
CA PRO A 131 -10.05 -5.69 -8.59
C PRO A 131 -9.78 -7.17 -8.93
N GLY A 132 -10.17 -8.08 -8.04
CA GLY A 132 -9.92 -9.52 -8.19
C GLY A 132 -8.46 -9.99 -8.05
N LYS A 133 -7.50 -9.06 -7.84
CA LYS A 133 -6.05 -9.38 -7.86
C LYS A 133 -5.37 -9.06 -6.54
N ALA A 134 -5.41 -7.79 -6.13
CA ALA A 134 -4.76 -7.33 -4.90
C ALA A 134 -5.41 -6.04 -4.38
N ASN A 135 -5.45 -5.91 -3.05
CA ASN A 135 -5.85 -4.71 -2.33
C ASN A 135 -4.77 -4.40 -1.28
N ILE A 136 -4.21 -3.21 -1.33
CA ILE A 136 -3.23 -2.71 -0.37
C ILE A 136 -3.86 -1.58 0.43
N GLY A 137 -3.75 -1.64 1.75
CA GLY A 137 -4.23 -0.61 2.65
C GLY A 137 -5.68 -0.83 3.09
N GLY A 138 -6.51 0.21 2.96
CA GLY A 138 -7.87 0.25 3.49
C GLY A 138 -8.94 0.72 2.50
N LEU A 139 -8.62 0.82 1.21
CA LEU A 139 -9.58 1.20 0.18
C LEU A 139 -10.69 0.13 0.07
N GLY A 140 -11.96 0.54 0.13
CA GLY A 140 -13.09 -0.39 0.23
C GLY A 140 -13.35 -0.99 1.62
N GLY A 141 -12.53 -0.66 2.63
CA GLY A 141 -12.75 -1.12 4.00
C GLY A 141 -12.35 -2.58 4.23
N ARG A 142 -13.32 -3.43 4.62
CA ARG A 142 -13.11 -4.87 4.82
C ARG A 142 -13.07 -5.60 3.47
N ALA A 143 -12.47 -6.79 3.45
CA ALA A 143 -12.33 -7.59 2.23
C ALA A 143 -13.68 -7.87 1.54
N GLU A 144 -14.72 -8.17 2.31
CA GLU A 144 -16.09 -8.38 1.80
C GLU A 144 -16.60 -7.16 1.01
N PHE A 145 -16.62 -5.98 1.65
CA PHE A 145 -17.07 -4.75 1.00
C PHE A 145 -16.19 -4.36 -0.19
N ALA A 146 -14.87 -4.54 -0.10
CA ALA A 146 -14.00 -4.29 -1.24
C ALA A 146 -14.40 -5.17 -2.45
N ARG A 147 -14.75 -6.45 -2.25
CA ARG A 147 -15.21 -7.31 -3.36
C ARG A 147 -16.56 -6.88 -3.92
N ASP A 148 -17.43 -6.27 -3.11
CA ASP A 148 -18.71 -5.75 -3.58
C ASP A 148 -18.58 -4.41 -4.32
N PHE A 149 -17.60 -3.59 -3.95
CA PHE A 149 -17.46 -2.23 -4.48
C PHE A 149 -16.59 -2.17 -5.74
N PHE A 150 -15.69 -3.12 -5.91
CA PHE A 150 -14.75 -3.17 -7.02
C PHE A 150 -15.02 -4.38 -7.91
N MET A 151 -15.13 -4.14 -9.21
CA MET A 151 -15.31 -5.17 -10.24
C MET A 151 -14.21 -5.03 -11.27
N GLU A 152 -13.66 -6.14 -11.78
CA GLU A 152 -12.63 -6.06 -12.82
C GLU A 152 -13.18 -5.44 -14.12
N GLY A 153 -12.42 -4.53 -14.71
CA GLY A 153 -12.75 -3.92 -16.00
C GLY A 153 -11.64 -2.97 -16.50
N PRO A 154 -11.94 -2.13 -17.49
CA PRO A 154 -10.92 -1.32 -18.16
C PRO A 154 -10.67 0.06 -17.51
N ILE A 155 -11.52 0.50 -16.57
CA ILE A 155 -11.51 1.90 -16.11
C ILE A 155 -10.48 2.13 -14.99
N GLY A 156 -9.53 3.04 -15.20
CA GLY A 156 -8.65 3.52 -14.12
C GLY A 156 -9.36 4.56 -13.25
N VAL A 157 -9.26 4.46 -11.93
CA VAL A 157 -9.79 5.46 -11.00
C VAL A 157 -8.67 5.97 -10.11
N VAL A 158 -8.47 7.28 -10.09
CA VAL A 158 -7.49 7.92 -9.21
C VAL A 158 -8.16 9.05 -8.45
N SER A 159 -7.98 9.10 -7.13
CA SER A 159 -8.51 10.18 -6.31
C SER A 159 -7.55 10.52 -5.17
N ARG A 160 -7.61 11.76 -4.69
CA ARG A 160 -6.98 12.14 -3.42
C ARG A 160 -7.76 11.65 -2.21
N SER A 161 -9.10 11.55 -2.32
CA SER A 161 -9.98 11.12 -1.25
C SER A 161 -10.30 9.62 -1.38
N GLY A 162 -9.98 8.83 -0.34
CA GLY A 162 -10.28 7.41 -0.32
C GLY A 162 -11.77 7.07 -0.32
N GLY A 163 -12.55 7.86 0.44
CA GLY A 163 -14.01 7.74 0.42
C GLY A 163 -14.57 8.00 -0.98
N THR A 164 -14.11 9.06 -1.63
CA THR A 164 -14.56 9.40 -2.99
C THR A 164 -14.13 8.35 -4.02
N ALA A 165 -12.88 7.86 -3.96
CA ALA A 165 -12.42 6.76 -4.81
C ALA A 165 -13.32 5.52 -4.68
N THR A 166 -13.63 5.12 -3.44
CA THR A 166 -14.48 3.96 -3.17
C THR A 166 -15.91 4.20 -3.67
N THR A 167 -16.49 5.37 -3.41
CA THR A 167 -17.85 5.72 -3.84
C THR A 167 -17.98 5.75 -5.37
N ILE A 168 -17.00 6.31 -6.09
CA ILE A 168 -17.01 6.32 -7.55
C ILE A 168 -16.93 4.88 -8.08
N CYS A 169 -16.02 4.06 -7.56
CA CYS A 169 -15.89 2.66 -7.98
C CYS A 169 -17.16 1.86 -7.70
N TYR A 170 -17.81 2.08 -6.55
CA TYR A 170 -19.10 1.47 -6.24
C TYR A 170 -20.16 1.79 -7.30
N TYR A 171 -20.33 3.05 -7.68
CA TYR A 171 -21.32 3.43 -8.70
C TYR A 171 -20.97 2.91 -10.10
N LEU A 172 -19.69 2.88 -10.46
CA LEU A 172 -19.22 2.27 -11.70
C LEU A 172 -19.57 0.77 -11.72
N THR A 173 -19.22 0.04 -10.65
CA THR A 173 -19.53 -1.39 -10.49
C THR A 173 -21.04 -1.66 -10.56
N ARG A 174 -21.86 -0.87 -9.86
CA ARG A 174 -23.33 -0.96 -9.93
C ARG A 174 -23.90 -0.68 -11.33
N SER A 175 -23.15 0.06 -12.16
CA SER A 175 -23.51 0.35 -13.54
C SER A 175 -22.94 -0.66 -14.55
N GLY A 176 -22.32 -1.75 -14.08
CA GLY A 176 -21.69 -2.75 -14.95
C GLY A 176 -20.35 -2.31 -15.55
N LEU A 177 -19.73 -1.26 -15.00
CA LEU A 177 -18.46 -0.71 -15.46
C LEU A 177 -17.36 -1.05 -14.45
N GLY A 178 -16.49 -2.01 -14.79
CA GLY A 178 -15.40 -2.43 -13.90
C GLY A 178 -14.15 -1.55 -13.99
N GLN A 179 -13.30 -1.63 -12.97
CA GLN A 179 -12.05 -0.91 -12.86
C GLN A 179 -10.83 -1.79 -13.14
N SER A 180 -9.80 -1.18 -13.73
CA SER A 180 -8.48 -1.79 -13.92
C SER A 180 -7.67 -1.74 -12.63
N THR A 181 -7.54 -0.53 -12.09
CA THR A 181 -6.91 -0.21 -10.82
C THR A 181 -7.55 1.07 -10.25
N ALA A 182 -7.82 1.07 -8.95
CA ALA A 182 -8.27 2.22 -8.18
C ALA A 182 -7.16 2.65 -7.21
N ILE A 183 -6.75 3.92 -7.25
CA ILE A 183 -5.66 4.47 -6.42
C ILE A 183 -6.17 5.65 -5.60
N GLY A 184 -6.00 5.57 -4.28
CA GLY A 184 -6.08 6.74 -3.42
C GLY A 184 -4.71 7.37 -3.21
N MET A 185 -4.39 8.45 -3.90
CA MET A 185 -3.07 9.09 -3.88
C MET A 185 -2.72 9.70 -2.51
N GLY A 186 -3.74 10.11 -1.77
CA GLY A 186 -3.61 10.70 -0.44
C GLY A 186 -4.05 12.15 -0.35
N GLY A 187 -4.40 12.54 0.88
CA GLY A 187 -5.02 13.83 1.19
C GLY A 187 -4.04 14.96 1.49
N ASP A 188 -2.79 14.64 1.85
CA ASP A 188 -1.82 15.62 2.39
C ASP A 188 -1.34 16.63 1.34
N ALA A 189 -0.78 17.76 1.80
CA ALA A 189 -0.37 18.87 0.94
C ALA A 189 0.64 18.43 -0.16
N TYR A 190 1.56 17.54 0.20
CA TYR A 190 2.54 16.94 -0.70
C TYR A 190 2.30 15.44 -0.76
N VAL A 191 2.15 14.91 -1.97
CA VAL A 191 1.97 13.47 -2.24
C VAL A 191 3.06 12.98 -3.17
N GLY A 192 3.42 11.71 -3.06
CA GLY A 192 4.53 11.12 -3.78
C GLY A 192 4.34 11.01 -5.28
N MET A 193 3.11 10.73 -5.70
CA MET A 193 2.73 10.69 -7.11
C MET A 193 1.58 11.64 -7.40
N ASN A 194 1.60 12.21 -8.59
CA ASN A 194 0.51 12.99 -9.15
C ASN A 194 -0.16 12.27 -10.34
N LEU A 195 -1.29 12.82 -10.81
CA LEU A 195 -2.08 12.22 -11.90
C LEU A 195 -1.31 12.06 -13.22
N CYS A 196 -0.30 12.89 -13.49
CA CYS A 196 0.47 12.81 -14.72
C CYS A 196 1.57 11.72 -14.67
N GLU A 197 1.89 11.19 -13.49
CA GLU A 197 2.90 10.15 -13.28
C GLU A 197 2.32 8.72 -13.33
N LEU A 198 0.98 8.59 -13.50
CA LEU A 198 0.22 7.34 -13.64
C LEU A 198 -0.24 7.14 -15.09
#